data_AF-A0A316WCJ1-F1
#
_entry.id   AF-A0A316WCJ1-F1
#
_cell.length_a   1.000
_cell.length_b   1.000
_cell.length_c   1.000
_cell.angle_alpha   90.00
_cell.angle_beta   90.00
_cell.angle_gamma   90.00
#
_symmetry.space_group_name_H-M   'P 1'
#
loop_
_entity.id
_entity.type
_entity.pdbx_description
1 polymer ?
#
loop_
_entity_poly.entity_id
_entity_poly.type
_entity_poly.pdbx_seq_one_letter_code
_entity_poly.pdbx_strand_id
1 'polypeptide(L)'
;MKRYYFYKRTRDIVDNLKGDVVDFSLCAFYSTKEYSQKRKKEIDQFHYFDNIYLCLATKTQGLYRLRVDSGTDGCSGHWATSIKELKEDLIKDNYKLISEQDYFRLRRLAFRLVFKHIKFFIPTESAVRNFFYQNSFSRSFYDIKLVSTSEKSNIRNYPQDTVDYYKEKNWKLYDCRLDESYRIFISKDKNYKSNTFEIESSHFRPYYENIWEFKKSCNMDFKENKVNSIQEFQFDRLKKFITELILDRSDLDISKILPKQTNSITILDL
;
A
#
# COMPACT_ATOMS: atom_id res chain seq x y z
N MET A 1 27.12 -6.43 -3.62
CA MET A 1 25.84 -5.71 -3.46
C MET A 1 25.55 -5.62 -1.96
N LYS A 2 25.38 -4.41 -1.41
CA LYS A 2 25.12 -4.20 0.02
C LYS A 2 23.66 -3.80 0.22
N ARG A 3 23.04 -4.26 1.31
CA ARG A 3 21.63 -3.96 1.64
C ARG A 3 21.54 -2.98 2.80
N TYR A 4 20.46 -2.20 2.79
CA TYR A 4 20.15 -1.20 3.79
C TYR A 4 18.68 -1.29 4.13
N TYR A 5 18.37 -1.24 5.43
CA TYR A 5 17.03 -1.45 5.95
C TYR A 5 16.68 -0.26 6.83
N PHE A 6 15.50 0.31 6.63
CA PHE A 6 15.08 1.50 7.31
C PHE A 6 13.67 1.32 7.89
N TYR A 7 13.44 1.99 9.01
CA TYR A 7 12.20 1.99 9.75
C TYR A 7 11.80 3.40 10.13
N LYS A 8 10.54 3.74 9.91
CA LYS A 8 9.92 4.99 10.35
C LYS A 8 8.68 4.65 11.17
N ARG A 9 8.51 5.33 12.29
CA ARG A 9 7.23 5.36 13.01
C ARG A 9 6.56 6.69 12.69
N THR A 10 5.37 6.65 12.10
CA THR A 10 4.63 7.88 11.80
C THR A 10 4.01 8.37 13.10
N ARG A 11 4.55 9.45 13.68
CA ARG A 11 4.14 9.96 14.99
C ARG A 11 2.81 10.73 14.93
N ASP A 12 2.49 11.33 13.78
CA ASP A 12 1.42 12.33 13.65
C ASP A 12 -0.01 11.80 13.92
N ILE A 13 -0.22 10.48 13.83
CA ILE A 13 -1.51 9.85 14.12
C ILE A 13 -1.62 9.43 15.61
N VAL A 14 -0.50 9.16 16.28
CA VAL A 14 -0.48 8.63 17.66
C VAL A 14 -0.85 9.69 18.68
N ASP A 15 -0.39 10.93 18.49
CA ASP A 15 -0.65 12.03 19.43
C ASP A 15 -2.14 12.46 19.43
N ASN A 16 -2.83 12.29 18.30
CA ASN A 16 -4.26 12.58 18.17
C ASN A 16 -5.18 11.43 18.62
N LEU A 17 -4.70 10.18 18.62
CA LEU A 17 -5.51 8.98 18.90
C LEU A 17 -5.06 8.20 20.16
N LYS A 18 -4.32 8.83 21.08
CA LYS A 18 -3.98 8.30 22.43
C LYS A 18 -3.44 6.86 22.46
N GLY A 19 -2.66 6.46 21.45
CA GLY A 19 -2.03 5.13 21.41
C GLY A 19 -2.88 3.99 20.85
N ASP A 20 -4.06 4.28 20.28
CA ASP A 20 -4.92 3.25 19.67
C ASP A 20 -4.46 2.83 18.27
N VAL A 21 -3.48 3.53 17.70
CA VAL A 21 -2.98 3.30 16.34
C VAL A 21 -1.56 2.77 16.31
N VAL A 22 -1.35 1.71 15.54
CA VAL A 22 -0.05 1.24 15.10
C VAL A 22 0.20 1.81 13.70
N ASP A 23 1.17 2.71 13.58
CA ASP A 23 1.57 3.30 12.30
C ASP A 23 3.10 3.23 12.14
N PHE A 24 3.54 2.52 11.11
CA PHE A 24 4.95 2.48 10.73
C PHE A 24 5.17 2.15 9.26
N SER A 25 6.35 2.56 8.77
CA SER A 25 6.87 2.22 7.46
C SER A 25 8.20 1.49 7.56
N LEU A 26 8.44 0.59 6.61
CA LEU A 26 9.70 -0.12 6.41
C LEU A 26 10.11 0.03 4.96
N CYS A 27 11.37 0.37 4.68
CA CYS A 27 11.89 0.34 3.32
C CYS A 27 13.27 -0.31 3.28
N ALA A 28 13.54 -1.04 2.20
CA ALA A 28 14.77 -1.78 2.00
C ALA A 28 15.37 -1.52 0.63
N PHE A 29 16.68 -1.30 0.62
CA PHE A 29 17.45 -0.93 -0.57
C PHE A 29 18.65 -1.83 -0.75
N TYR A 30 18.99 -2.14 -2.00
CA TYR A 30 20.31 -2.66 -2.34
C TYR A 30 21.10 -1.62 -3.13
N SER A 31 22.42 -1.62 -2.94
CA SER A 31 23.32 -0.74 -3.70
C SER A 31 24.05 -1.46 -4.83
N THR A 32 24.06 -0.82 -5.99
CA THR A 32 24.91 -1.14 -7.14
C THR A 32 25.97 -0.05 -7.33
N LYS A 33 27.08 -0.41 -8.00
CA LYS A 33 28.10 0.54 -8.43
C LYS A 33 27.94 0.80 -9.92
N GLU A 34 27.81 2.07 -10.28
CA GLU A 34 27.59 2.50 -11.65
C GLU A 34 28.44 3.72 -11.98
N TYR A 35 28.86 3.83 -13.24
CA TYR A 35 29.66 4.95 -13.69
C TYR A 35 28.77 6.12 -14.10
N SER A 36 28.88 7.25 -13.39
CA SER A 36 28.19 8.48 -13.75
C SER A 36 28.97 9.22 -14.83
N GLN A 37 28.42 9.34 -16.03
CA GLN A 37 29.02 10.14 -17.11
C GLN A 37 29.14 11.63 -16.73
N LYS A 38 28.10 12.19 -16.10
CA LYS A 38 28.07 13.59 -15.63
C LYS A 38 29.16 13.90 -14.59
N ARG A 39 29.37 12.98 -13.65
CA ARG A 39 30.38 13.16 -12.58
C ARG A 39 31.74 12.53 -12.92
N LYS A 40 31.83 11.85 -14.06
CA LYS A 40 33.01 11.11 -14.54
C LYS A 40 33.64 10.18 -13.50
N LYS A 41 32.81 9.56 -12.65
CA LYS A 41 33.24 8.67 -11.57
C LYS A 41 32.22 7.59 -11.27
N GLU A 42 32.65 6.52 -10.62
CA GLU A 42 31.74 5.55 -10.04
C GLU A 42 30.95 6.18 -8.87
N ILE A 43 29.64 5.91 -8.85
CA ILE A 43 28.71 6.30 -7.81
C ILE A 43 27.97 5.07 -7.28
N ASP A 44 27.39 5.20 -6.09
CA ASP A 44 26.39 4.24 -5.64
C ASP A 44 25.03 4.58 -6.29
N GLN A 45 24.32 3.56 -6.75
CA GLN A 45 22.88 3.64 -7.01
C GLN A 45 22.14 2.76 -6.01
N PHE A 46 20.97 3.21 -5.57
CA PHE A 46 20.16 2.49 -4.59
C PHE A 46 18.80 2.16 -5.18
N HIS A 47 18.43 0.89 -5.10
CA HIS A 47 17.21 0.35 -5.69
C HIS A 47 16.32 -0.18 -4.59
N TYR A 48 15.05 0.19 -4.59
CA TYR A 48 14.07 -0.38 -3.67
C TYR A 48 13.85 -1.86 -4.02
N PHE A 49 13.75 -2.70 -2.99
CA PHE A 49 13.32 -4.08 -3.17
C PHE A 49 12.23 -4.53 -2.20
N ASP A 50 11.91 -3.71 -1.21
CA ASP A 50 10.78 -3.93 -0.31
C ASP A 50 10.38 -2.60 0.32
N ASN A 51 9.09 -2.31 0.35
CA ASN A 51 8.51 -1.16 1.02
C ASN A 51 7.17 -1.57 1.64
N ILE A 52 6.98 -1.28 2.92
CA ILE A 52 5.80 -1.64 3.68
C ILE A 52 5.31 -0.41 4.41
N TYR A 53 4.03 -0.13 4.27
CA TYR A 53 3.31 0.86 5.06
C TYR A 53 2.19 0.17 5.81
N LEU A 54 2.17 0.29 7.14
CA LEU A 54 1.09 -0.17 7.99
C LEU A 54 0.53 1.03 8.76
N CYS A 55 -0.79 1.20 8.71
CA CYS A 55 -1.55 2.02 9.62
C CYS A 55 -2.75 1.21 10.10
N LEU A 56 -2.91 1.05 11.40
CA LEU A 56 -3.94 0.18 11.97
C LEU A 56 -4.46 0.76 13.29
N ALA A 57 -5.75 1.01 13.38
CA ALA A 57 -6.40 1.25 14.66
C ALA A 57 -6.72 -0.09 15.34
N THR A 58 -6.16 -0.30 16.52
CA THR A 58 -6.30 -1.55 17.28
C THR A 58 -7.61 -1.64 18.07
N LYS A 59 -8.20 -0.48 18.41
CA LYS A 59 -9.45 -0.37 19.17
C LYS A 59 -10.66 0.05 18.34
N THR A 60 -10.44 0.72 17.20
CA THR A 60 -11.50 1.09 16.27
C THR A 60 -11.60 0.03 15.18
N GLN A 61 -12.78 -0.58 15.04
CA GLN A 61 -12.98 -1.59 14.00
C GLN A 61 -12.83 -0.97 12.60
N GLY A 62 -12.32 -1.80 11.67
CA GLY A 62 -12.11 -1.54 10.24
C GLY A 62 -11.34 -0.27 9.87
N LEU A 63 -10.54 0.30 10.76
CA LEU A 63 -9.57 1.31 10.38
C LEU A 63 -8.21 0.65 10.19
N TYR A 64 -7.90 0.29 8.95
CA TYR A 64 -6.61 -0.29 8.60
C TYR A 64 -6.18 0.07 7.18
N ARG A 65 -4.87 0.15 6.99
CA ARG A 65 -4.21 0.21 5.71
C ARG A 65 -2.92 -0.58 5.81
N LEU A 66 -2.75 -1.58 4.97
CA LEU A 66 -1.48 -2.21 4.68
C LEU A 66 -1.19 -2.01 3.20
N ARG A 67 0.00 -1.50 2.89
CA ARG A 67 0.56 -1.53 1.54
C ARG A 67 1.92 -2.20 1.60
N VAL A 68 2.15 -3.12 0.69
CA VAL A 68 3.40 -3.85 0.51
C VAL A 68 3.77 -3.75 -0.95
N ASP A 69 4.85 -3.04 -1.24
CA ASP A 69 5.49 -3.02 -2.55
C ASP A 69 6.77 -3.85 -2.42
N SER A 70 6.73 -5.07 -2.90
CA SER A 70 7.83 -6.02 -2.76
C SER A 70 8.43 -6.39 -4.10
N GLY A 71 9.75 -6.58 -4.08
CA GLY A 71 10.55 -7.05 -5.18
C GLY A 71 11.30 -5.95 -5.95
N THR A 72 12.17 -6.37 -6.88
CA THR A 72 13.19 -5.53 -7.49
C THR A 72 12.59 -4.74 -8.65
N ASP A 73 12.05 -3.57 -8.33
CA ASP A 73 11.68 -2.62 -9.36
C ASP A 73 12.96 -1.98 -9.91
N GLY A 74 13.33 -2.32 -11.14
CA GLY A 74 14.48 -1.70 -11.82
C GLY A 74 14.24 -0.23 -12.20
N CYS A 75 13.08 0.34 -11.86
CA CYS A 75 12.67 1.69 -12.25
C CYS A 75 12.40 2.65 -11.07
N SER A 76 12.24 2.16 -9.84
CA SER A 76 12.14 3.01 -8.64
C SER A 76 13.40 2.90 -7.79
N GLY A 77 14.35 3.80 -8.09
CA GLY A 77 15.58 3.99 -7.32
C GLY A 77 15.49 5.21 -6.40
N HIS A 78 16.42 5.31 -5.46
CA HIS A 78 16.66 6.55 -4.73
C HIS A 78 17.67 7.40 -5.50
N TRP A 79 17.45 8.71 -5.53
CA TRP A 79 18.33 9.68 -6.20
C TRP A 79 19.71 9.83 -5.56
N ALA A 80 19.94 9.22 -4.40
CA ALA A 80 21.17 9.37 -3.63
C ALA A 80 22.32 8.68 -4.36
N THR A 81 23.48 9.35 -4.39
CA THR A 81 24.67 8.87 -5.11
C THR A 81 25.76 8.32 -4.19
N SER A 82 25.52 8.37 -2.88
CA SER A 82 26.36 7.79 -1.83
C SER A 82 25.53 7.32 -0.65
N ILE A 83 26.11 6.43 0.16
CA ILE A 83 25.45 5.91 1.39
C ILE A 83 25.17 7.05 2.39
N LYS A 84 26.05 8.06 2.44
CA LYS A 84 25.89 9.21 3.32
C LYS A 84 24.65 10.01 2.92
N GLU A 85 24.53 10.35 1.64
CA GLU A 85 23.36 11.05 1.09
C GLU A 85 22.05 10.27 1.33
N LEU A 86 22.05 8.95 1.08
CA LEU A 86 20.88 8.10 1.32
C LEU A 86 20.42 8.18 2.79
N LYS A 87 21.36 8.05 3.73
CA LYS A 87 21.05 8.11 5.15
C LYS A 87 20.54 9.49 5.56
N GLU A 88 21.18 10.55 5.09
CA GLU A 88 20.78 11.92 5.41
C GLU A 88 19.37 12.22 4.91
N ASP A 89 19.02 11.78 3.70
CA ASP A 89 17.68 11.98 3.15
C ASP A 89 16.61 11.23 3.95
N LEU A 90 16.83 9.93 4.18
CA LEU A 90 15.89 9.11 4.94
C LEU A 90 15.74 9.58 6.39
N ILE A 91 16.81 10.10 7.02
CA ILE A 91 16.73 10.70 8.36
C ILE A 91 15.86 11.96 8.36
N LYS A 92 15.92 12.81 7.33
CA LYS A 92 15.00 13.97 7.20
C LYS A 92 13.54 13.53 7.18
N ASP A 93 13.28 12.39 6.55
CA ASP A 93 11.95 11.76 6.52
C ASP A 93 11.62 10.95 7.80
N ASN A 94 12.42 11.06 8.86
CA ASN A 94 12.29 10.37 10.15
C ASN A 94 12.48 8.84 10.09
N TYR A 95 13.15 8.33 9.07
CA TYR A 95 13.60 6.94 9.05
C TYR A 95 14.86 6.75 9.88
N LYS A 96 14.98 5.55 10.45
CA LYS A 96 16.16 5.06 11.17
C LYS A 96 16.69 3.84 10.45
N LEU A 97 18.01 3.77 10.32
CA LEU A 97 18.68 2.56 9.84
C LEU A 97 18.55 1.45 10.91
N ILE A 98 18.14 0.26 10.51
CA ILE A 98 17.97 -0.90 11.39
C ILE A 98 18.71 -2.13 10.85
N SER A 99 18.83 -3.16 11.69
CA SER A 99 19.39 -4.44 11.28
C SER A 99 18.44 -5.19 10.33
N GLU A 100 19.00 -6.11 9.53
CA GLU A 100 18.21 -7.01 8.69
C GLU A 100 17.24 -7.87 9.54
N GLN A 101 17.72 -8.36 10.68
CA GLN A 101 16.92 -9.17 11.60
C GLN A 101 15.72 -8.39 12.15
N ASP A 102 15.92 -7.13 12.54
CA ASP A 102 14.83 -6.26 13.01
C ASP A 102 13.85 -5.94 11.89
N TYR A 103 14.34 -5.71 10.67
CA TYR A 103 13.50 -5.45 9.52
C TYR A 103 12.54 -6.62 9.27
N PHE A 104 13.05 -7.84 9.21
CA PHE A 104 12.22 -9.03 9.00
C PHE A 104 11.26 -9.29 10.16
N ARG A 105 11.68 -9.00 11.40
CA ARG A 105 10.79 -9.09 12.57
C ARG A 105 9.63 -8.11 12.48
N LEU A 106 9.90 -6.85 12.16
CA LEU A 106 8.87 -5.80 12.01
C LEU A 106 7.96 -6.07 10.81
N ARG A 107 8.52 -6.55 9.70
CA ARG A 107 7.77 -7.00 8.53
C ARG A 107 6.77 -8.11 8.86
N ARG A 108 7.23 -9.18 9.52
CA ARG A 108 6.33 -10.26 10.00
C ARG A 108 5.28 -9.73 10.97
N LEU A 109 5.65 -8.79 11.83
CA LEU A 109 4.72 -8.13 12.74
C LEU A 109 3.65 -7.35 11.96
N ALA A 110 4.00 -6.65 10.87
CA ALA A 110 3.03 -5.91 10.06
C ALA A 110 1.92 -6.81 9.52
N PHE A 111 2.29 -7.93 8.88
CA PHE A 111 1.34 -8.91 8.37
C PHE A 111 0.51 -9.53 9.50
N ARG A 112 1.15 -9.95 10.59
CA ARG A 112 0.43 -10.51 11.74
C ARG A 112 -0.58 -9.54 12.34
N LEU A 113 -0.21 -8.28 12.48
CA LEU A 113 -1.10 -7.25 13.03
C LEU A 113 -2.26 -6.97 12.09
N VAL A 114 -2.00 -6.73 10.80
CA VAL A 114 -3.11 -6.43 9.88
C VAL A 114 -4.07 -7.61 9.82
N PHE A 115 -3.61 -8.84 9.64
CA PHE A 115 -4.50 -9.99 9.50
C PHE A 115 -5.18 -10.41 10.80
N LYS A 116 -4.59 -10.08 11.96
CA LYS A 116 -5.27 -10.22 13.26
C LYS A 116 -6.40 -9.20 13.44
N HIS A 117 -6.26 -8.00 12.87
CA HIS A 117 -7.16 -6.87 13.12
C HIS A 117 -8.05 -6.48 11.93
N ILE A 118 -7.89 -7.12 10.76
CA ILE A 118 -8.90 -7.13 9.70
C ILE A 118 -10.11 -7.86 10.26
N LYS A 119 -10.97 -7.09 10.93
CA LYS A 119 -12.31 -7.50 11.27
C LYS A 119 -13.19 -7.19 10.07
N PHE A 120 -14.11 -8.09 9.76
CA PHE A 120 -15.15 -7.82 8.78
C PHE A 120 -15.84 -6.51 9.15
N PHE A 121 -16.01 -5.64 8.16
CA PHE A 121 -16.87 -4.50 8.35
C PHE A 121 -18.26 -5.01 8.71
N ILE A 122 -18.76 -4.65 9.89
CA ILE A 122 -20.14 -4.92 10.29
C ILE A 122 -20.95 -3.69 9.86
N PRO A 123 -21.76 -3.79 8.80
CA PRO A 123 -22.61 -2.69 8.39
C PRO A 123 -23.66 -2.40 9.47
N THR A 124 -24.14 -1.17 9.51
CA THR A 124 -25.41 -0.88 10.18
C THR A 124 -26.55 -1.52 9.41
N GLU A 125 -27.62 -1.91 10.12
CA GLU A 125 -28.78 -2.64 9.57
C GLU A 125 -29.45 -1.96 8.36
N SER A 126 -29.27 -0.64 8.19
CA SER A 126 -29.88 0.15 7.11
C SER A 126 -28.97 0.44 5.91
N ALA A 127 -27.70 0.00 5.93
CA ALA A 127 -26.74 0.29 4.86
C ALA A 127 -26.93 -0.64 3.65
N VAL A 128 -26.96 -0.08 2.45
CA VAL A 128 -26.96 -0.85 1.20
C VAL A 128 -25.51 -1.12 0.80
N ARG A 129 -25.10 -2.39 0.85
CA ARG A 129 -23.75 -2.80 0.47
C ARG A 129 -23.67 -3.19 -1.00
N ASN A 130 -22.56 -2.82 -1.61
CA ASN A 130 -22.23 -3.16 -2.98
C ASN A 130 -20.85 -3.78 -3.02
N PHE A 131 -20.69 -4.81 -3.83
CA PHE A 131 -19.44 -5.54 -3.96
C PHE A 131 -19.01 -5.58 -5.43
N PHE A 132 -17.75 -5.27 -5.65
CA PHE A 132 -17.19 -5.13 -6.99
C PHE A 132 -15.91 -5.92 -7.09
N TYR A 133 -15.76 -6.60 -8.23
CA TYR A 133 -14.55 -7.29 -8.62
C TYR A 133 -14.09 -6.84 -9.99
N GLN A 134 -12.80 -6.53 -10.09
CA GLN A 134 -12.12 -6.20 -11.31
C GLN A 134 -10.88 -7.08 -11.45
N ASN A 135 -10.67 -7.57 -12.66
CA ASN A 135 -9.46 -8.29 -13.03
C ASN A 135 -8.93 -7.71 -14.34
N SER A 136 -7.78 -7.08 -14.25
CA SER A 136 -7.03 -6.52 -15.35
C SER A 136 -5.76 -7.35 -15.50
N PHE A 137 -5.57 -7.99 -16.64
CA PHE A 137 -4.36 -8.76 -16.90
C PHE A 137 -3.84 -8.47 -18.29
N SER A 138 -2.53 -8.57 -18.44
CA SER A 138 -1.85 -8.48 -19.72
C SER A 138 -0.84 -9.61 -19.86
N ARG A 139 -0.02 -9.56 -20.91
CA ARG A 139 1.16 -10.43 -21.01
C ARG A 139 2.15 -10.20 -19.87
N SER A 140 2.16 -8.99 -19.29
CA SER A 140 3.21 -8.55 -18.36
C SER A 140 2.76 -8.51 -16.91
N PHE A 141 1.46 -8.52 -16.60
CA PHE A 141 0.99 -8.43 -15.21
C PHE A 141 -0.40 -9.05 -14.97
N TYR A 142 -0.69 -9.32 -13.71
CA TYR A 142 -2.04 -9.51 -13.15
C TYR A 142 -2.33 -8.36 -12.18
N ASP A 143 -3.51 -7.73 -12.27
CA ASP A 143 -4.00 -6.70 -11.36
C ASP A 143 -5.45 -7.05 -10.98
N ILE A 144 -5.66 -7.43 -9.73
CA ILE A 144 -6.96 -7.82 -9.20
C ILE A 144 -7.36 -6.77 -8.17
N LYS A 145 -8.58 -6.24 -8.30
CA LYS A 145 -9.15 -5.30 -7.35
C LYS A 145 -10.51 -5.82 -6.87
N LEU A 146 -10.68 -5.85 -5.56
CA LEU A 146 -11.87 -6.32 -4.89
C LEU A 146 -12.31 -5.24 -3.89
N VAL A 147 -13.49 -4.68 -4.08
CA VAL A 147 -13.96 -3.52 -3.31
C VAL A 147 -15.38 -3.72 -2.81
N SER A 148 -15.63 -3.39 -1.55
CA SER A 148 -16.98 -3.22 -1.02
C SER A 148 -17.24 -1.77 -0.67
N THR A 149 -18.43 -1.29 -0.99
CA THR A 149 -18.91 0.03 -0.60
C THR A 149 -20.24 -0.07 0.12
N SER A 150 -20.57 0.94 0.92
CA SER A 150 -21.88 1.10 1.54
C SER A 150 -22.49 2.45 1.19
N GLU A 151 -23.80 2.46 0.96
CA GLU A 151 -24.62 3.67 0.76
C GLU A 151 -25.77 3.74 1.78
N LYS A 152 -26.26 4.96 2.04
CA LYS A 152 -27.34 5.36 2.97
C LYS A 152 -26.99 5.31 4.47
N SER A 153 -27.36 6.37 5.18
CA SER A 153 -27.30 6.53 6.65
C SER A 153 -25.90 6.52 7.28
N ASN A 154 -24.83 6.59 6.49
CA ASN A 154 -23.46 6.48 6.99
C ASN A 154 -23.02 7.68 7.83
N ILE A 155 -23.48 8.89 7.49
CA ILE A 155 -23.10 10.13 8.20
C ILE A 155 -23.55 10.13 9.67
N ARG A 156 -24.68 9.45 9.99
CA ARG A 156 -25.24 9.40 11.36
C ARG A 156 -24.36 8.62 12.35
N ASN A 157 -23.37 7.88 11.86
CA ASN A 157 -22.49 7.03 12.68
C ASN A 157 -21.05 7.58 12.79
N TYR A 158 -20.77 8.76 12.24
CA TYR A 158 -19.49 9.41 12.48
C TYR A 158 -19.43 9.90 13.92
N PRO A 159 -18.29 9.78 14.62
CA PRO A 159 -18.11 10.47 15.89
C PRO A 159 -18.46 11.95 15.73
N GLN A 160 -19.23 12.50 16.67
CA GLN A 160 -19.74 13.87 16.58
C GLN A 160 -18.61 14.88 16.32
N ASP A 161 -17.49 14.72 17.02
CA ASP A 161 -16.28 15.53 16.84
C ASP A 161 -15.75 15.50 15.39
N THR A 162 -15.89 14.38 14.69
CA THR A 162 -15.47 14.25 13.28
C THR A 162 -16.45 14.96 12.34
N VAL A 163 -17.75 14.85 12.61
CA VAL A 163 -18.78 15.58 11.87
C VAL A 163 -18.57 17.09 12.01
N ASP A 164 -18.30 17.55 13.22
CA ASP A 164 -18.11 18.97 13.51
C ASP A 164 -16.81 19.50 12.91
N TYR A 165 -15.71 18.73 12.95
CA TYR A 165 -14.49 19.05 12.21
C TYR A 165 -14.73 19.22 10.71
N TYR A 166 -15.51 18.33 10.08
CA TYR A 166 -15.82 18.45 8.66
C TYR A 166 -16.71 19.65 8.33
N LYS A 167 -17.66 19.99 9.21
CA LYS A 167 -18.45 21.21 9.09
C LYS A 167 -17.57 22.47 9.19
N GLU A 168 -16.67 22.53 10.17
CA GLU A 168 -15.72 23.64 10.30
C GLU A 168 -14.83 23.81 9.06
N LYS A 169 -14.43 22.70 8.43
CA LYS A 169 -13.66 22.71 7.18
C LYS A 169 -14.50 22.93 5.91
N ASN A 170 -15.83 23.06 6.04
CA ASN A 170 -16.78 23.14 4.93
C ASN A 170 -16.63 21.98 3.93
N TRP A 171 -16.35 20.77 4.44
CA TRP A 171 -16.23 19.56 3.64
C TRP A 171 -17.60 18.91 3.47
N LYS A 172 -17.93 18.52 2.24
CA LYS A 172 -19.16 17.79 1.95
C LYS A 172 -19.09 16.40 2.57
N LEU A 173 -20.19 15.99 3.20
CA LEU A 173 -20.38 14.65 3.73
C LEU A 173 -21.29 13.90 2.77
N TYR A 174 -20.72 12.91 2.09
CA TYR A 174 -21.44 12.03 1.20
C TYR A 174 -21.78 10.69 1.85
N ASP A 175 -22.82 10.03 1.34
CA ASP A 175 -23.33 8.76 1.89
C ASP A 175 -22.62 7.51 1.35
N CYS A 176 -21.89 7.62 0.23
CA CYS A 176 -21.15 6.49 -0.34
C CYS A 176 -19.74 6.39 0.29
N ARG A 177 -19.48 5.24 0.92
CA ARG A 177 -18.23 4.97 1.63
C ARG A 177 -17.50 3.78 1.04
N LEU A 178 -16.16 3.85 1.02
CA LEU A 178 -15.31 2.68 0.85
C LEU A 178 -15.29 1.87 2.16
N ASP A 179 -15.87 0.68 2.14
CA ASP A 179 -15.83 -0.22 3.30
C ASP A 179 -14.52 -0.98 3.32
N GLU A 180 -14.18 -1.65 2.22
CA GLU A 180 -12.94 -2.42 2.12
C GLU A 180 -12.44 -2.38 0.69
N SER A 181 -11.13 -2.25 0.50
CA SER A 181 -10.44 -2.35 -0.78
C SER A 181 -9.27 -3.31 -0.64
N TYR A 182 -9.24 -4.32 -1.49
CA TYR A 182 -8.12 -5.22 -1.67
C TYR A 182 -7.61 -5.07 -3.10
N ARG A 183 -6.30 -4.91 -3.26
CA ARG A 183 -5.64 -4.90 -4.55
C ARG A 183 -4.41 -5.78 -4.53
N ILE A 184 -4.25 -6.56 -5.60
CA ILE A 184 -3.06 -7.34 -5.85
C ILE A 184 -2.59 -7.02 -7.26
N PHE A 185 -1.37 -6.51 -7.37
CA PHE A 185 -0.64 -6.43 -8.62
C PHE A 185 0.54 -7.39 -8.57
N ILE A 186 0.69 -8.23 -9.60
CA ILE A 186 1.79 -9.18 -9.75
C ILE A 186 2.34 -9.04 -11.15
N SER A 187 3.62 -8.67 -11.26
CA SER A 187 4.35 -8.75 -12.52
C SER A 187 4.56 -10.21 -12.94
N LYS A 188 4.32 -10.49 -14.22
CA LYS A 188 4.65 -11.78 -14.87
C LYS A 188 6.06 -11.78 -15.44
N ASP A 189 6.71 -10.63 -15.49
CA ASP A 189 8.08 -10.53 -15.99
C ASP A 189 9.03 -11.23 -15.02
N LYS A 190 9.85 -12.14 -15.55
CA LYS A 190 10.86 -12.85 -14.77
C LYS A 190 11.98 -11.92 -14.29
N ASN A 191 12.17 -10.79 -14.99
CA ASN A 191 13.17 -9.79 -14.67
C ASN A 191 12.67 -8.79 -13.61
N TYR A 192 11.36 -8.57 -13.54
CA TYR A 192 10.75 -7.68 -12.55
C TYR A 192 9.84 -8.51 -11.67
N LYS A 193 10.38 -9.03 -10.57
CA LYS A 193 9.53 -9.49 -9.48
C LYS A 193 9.03 -8.22 -8.81
N SER A 194 7.86 -7.73 -9.18
CA SER A 194 7.20 -6.65 -8.47
C SER A 194 5.80 -7.13 -8.09
N ASN A 195 5.54 -7.13 -6.79
CA ASN A 195 4.23 -7.42 -6.25
C ASN A 195 3.81 -6.25 -5.37
N THR A 196 2.69 -5.63 -5.73
CA THR A 196 2.03 -4.63 -4.89
C THR A 196 0.79 -5.26 -4.29
N PHE A 197 0.72 -5.26 -2.97
CA PHE A 197 -0.44 -5.69 -2.21
C PHE A 197 -0.96 -4.50 -1.41
N GLU A 198 -2.23 -4.16 -1.59
CA GLU A 198 -2.89 -3.10 -0.84
C GLU A 198 -4.16 -3.65 -0.19
N ILE A 199 -4.30 -3.42 1.10
CA ILE A 199 -5.51 -3.70 1.87
C ILE A 199 -5.86 -2.43 2.62
N GLU A 200 -7.08 -1.93 2.43
CA GLU A 200 -7.53 -0.67 2.99
C GLU A 200 -8.97 -0.80 3.47
N SER A 201 -9.25 -0.22 4.63
CA SER A 201 -10.58 0.10 5.09
C SER A 201 -10.52 1.46 5.78
N SER A 202 -11.40 2.36 5.35
CA SER A 202 -11.43 3.74 5.83
C SER A 202 -12.86 4.17 6.16
N HIS A 203 -13.23 4.00 7.43
CA HIS A 203 -14.54 4.34 7.96
C HIS A 203 -14.94 5.81 7.83
N PHE A 204 -13.98 6.71 7.66
CA PHE A 204 -14.21 8.14 7.81
C PHE A 204 -13.88 8.97 6.57
N ARG A 205 -13.90 8.37 5.37
CA ARG A 205 -13.58 9.08 4.13
C ARG A 205 -14.79 9.12 3.18
N PRO A 206 -15.70 10.10 3.34
CA PRO A 206 -16.84 10.25 2.45
C PRO A 206 -16.43 11.03 1.20
N TYR A 207 -15.55 10.45 0.37
CA TYR A 207 -15.07 11.15 -0.83
C TYR A 207 -16.06 11.12 -1.99
N TYR A 208 -16.96 10.15 -2.02
CA TYR A 208 -17.77 9.86 -3.19
C TYR A 208 -19.24 10.20 -2.93
N GLU A 209 -19.81 11.04 -3.77
CA GLU A 209 -21.22 11.45 -3.72
C GLU A 209 -22.17 10.26 -3.90
N ASN A 210 -21.78 9.29 -4.72
CA ASN A 210 -22.54 8.08 -5.03
C ASN A 210 -21.61 6.98 -5.58
N ILE A 211 -22.15 5.76 -5.74
CA ILE A 211 -21.44 4.63 -6.35
C ILE A 211 -20.84 4.96 -7.72
N TRP A 212 -21.52 5.75 -8.55
CA TRP A 212 -21.02 6.06 -9.89
C TRP A 212 -19.73 6.90 -9.83
N GLU A 213 -19.70 7.93 -8.98
CA GLU A 213 -18.48 8.71 -8.76
C GLU A 213 -17.36 7.86 -8.14
N PHE A 214 -17.70 6.97 -7.21
CA PHE A 214 -16.76 5.99 -6.67
C PHE A 214 -16.14 5.14 -7.78
N LYS A 215 -16.95 4.52 -8.64
CA LYS A 215 -16.46 3.65 -9.71
C LYS A 215 -15.56 4.39 -10.67
N LYS A 216 -15.94 5.61 -11.07
CA LYS A 216 -15.12 6.49 -11.91
C LYS A 216 -13.77 6.81 -11.27
N SER A 217 -13.79 7.25 -10.02
CA SER A 217 -12.58 7.68 -9.29
C SER A 217 -11.63 6.53 -8.95
N CYS A 218 -12.17 5.33 -8.77
CA CYS A 218 -11.39 4.13 -8.48
C CYS A 218 -10.96 3.36 -9.74
N ASN A 219 -11.15 3.93 -10.94
CA ASN A 219 -10.90 3.29 -12.23
C ASN A 219 -11.62 1.94 -12.42
N MET A 220 -12.78 1.79 -11.78
CA MET A 220 -13.67 0.62 -11.86
C MET A 220 -14.66 0.70 -13.04
N ASP A 221 -14.56 1.72 -13.90
CA ASP A 221 -15.44 1.89 -15.08
C ASP A 221 -14.65 2.09 -16.39
N PHE A 222 -13.36 1.72 -16.43
CA PHE A 222 -12.60 1.76 -17.69
C PHE A 222 -13.15 0.74 -18.69
N LYS A 223 -13.54 1.20 -19.90
CA LYS A 223 -14.19 0.41 -20.96
C LYS A 223 -13.54 -0.94 -21.29
N GLU A 224 -12.25 -1.10 -21.02
CA GLU A 224 -11.47 -2.31 -21.30
C GLU A 224 -11.47 -3.34 -20.15
N ASN A 225 -11.92 -2.94 -18.95
CA ASN A 225 -11.95 -3.77 -17.75
C ASN A 225 -13.39 -4.14 -17.41
N LYS A 226 -13.73 -5.43 -17.48
CA LYS A 226 -15.04 -5.92 -17.02
C LYS A 226 -15.10 -5.85 -15.50
N VAL A 227 -15.70 -4.80 -14.96
CA VAL A 227 -16.07 -4.75 -13.55
C VAL A 227 -17.36 -5.51 -13.35
N ASN A 228 -17.29 -6.51 -12.46
CA ASN A 228 -18.40 -7.37 -12.14
C ASN A 228 -18.93 -6.95 -10.77
N SER A 229 -20.20 -6.55 -10.72
CA SER A 229 -20.95 -6.57 -9.47
C SER A 229 -21.10 -8.02 -9.03
N ILE A 230 -20.69 -8.31 -7.81
CA ILE A 230 -20.71 -9.66 -7.24
C ILE A 230 -21.56 -9.69 -5.97
N GLN A 231 -21.91 -10.90 -5.52
CA GLN A 231 -22.61 -11.11 -4.26
C GLN A 231 -21.63 -11.18 -3.08
N GLU A 232 -22.12 -10.92 -1.88
CA GLU A 232 -21.31 -10.90 -0.65
C GLU A 232 -20.50 -12.20 -0.44
N PHE A 233 -21.13 -13.37 -0.59
CA PHE A 233 -20.40 -14.64 -0.41
C PHE A 233 -19.28 -14.83 -1.45
N GLN A 234 -19.41 -14.27 -2.66
CA GLN A 234 -18.36 -14.29 -3.68
C GLN A 234 -17.22 -13.35 -3.27
N PHE A 235 -17.56 -12.18 -2.75
CA PHE A 235 -16.61 -11.22 -2.22
C PHE A 235 -15.79 -11.83 -1.07
N ASP A 236 -16.45 -12.44 -0.10
CA ASP A 236 -15.78 -13.07 1.05
C ASP A 236 -14.87 -14.23 0.63
N ARG A 237 -15.29 -15.03 -0.35
CA ARG A 237 -14.45 -16.10 -0.90
C ARG A 237 -13.22 -15.54 -1.60
N LEU A 238 -13.36 -14.51 -2.43
CA LEU A 238 -12.24 -13.86 -3.11
C LEU A 238 -11.30 -13.18 -2.12
N LYS A 239 -11.84 -12.51 -1.10
CA LYS A 239 -11.07 -11.88 -0.02
C LYS A 239 -10.18 -12.88 0.72
N LYS A 240 -10.69 -14.08 1.04
CA LYS A 240 -9.89 -15.16 1.64
C LYS A 240 -8.75 -15.59 0.71
N PHE A 241 -9.05 -15.82 -0.56
CA PHE A 241 -8.04 -16.20 -1.55
C PHE A 241 -6.96 -15.11 -1.74
N ILE A 242 -7.36 -13.84 -1.81
CA ILE A 242 -6.44 -12.70 -1.90
C ILE A 242 -5.53 -12.65 -0.67
N THR A 243 -6.10 -12.85 0.52
CA THR A 243 -5.34 -12.86 1.79
C THR A 243 -4.30 -13.98 1.81
N GLU A 244 -4.69 -15.20 1.42
CA GLU A 244 -3.77 -16.34 1.28
C GLU A 244 -2.66 -16.03 0.28
N LEU A 245 -3.01 -15.48 -0.89
CA LEU A 245 -2.03 -15.13 -1.91
C LEU A 245 -1.05 -14.06 -1.43
N ILE A 246 -1.51 -13.07 -0.67
CA ILE A 246 -0.66 -12.07 -0.05
C ILE A 246 0.31 -12.75 0.91
N LEU A 247 -0.15 -13.64 1.80
CA LEU A 247 0.72 -14.35 2.73
C LEU A 247 1.77 -15.22 2.00
N ASP A 248 1.35 -15.96 0.97
CA ASP A 248 2.22 -16.84 0.20
C ASP A 248 3.26 -16.09 -0.64
N ARG A 249 2.86 -14.95 -1.22
CA ARG A 249 3.71 -14.18 -2.14
C ARG A 249 4.43 -13.01 -1.49
N SER A 250 4.08 -12.69 -0.25
CA SER A 250 4.80 -11.68 0.53
C SER A 250 6.10 -12.21 1.07
N ASP A 251 6.47 -13.49 0.94
CA ASP A 251 7.82 -13.89 1.31
C ASP A 251 8.84 -13.20 0.42
N LEU A 252 9.73 -12.43 1.06
CA LEU A 252 10.72 -11.66 0.35
C LEU A 252 11.82 -12.60 -0.16
N ASP A 253 11.82 -12.89 -1.46
CA ASP A 253 12.89 -13.65 -2.09
C ASP A 253 14.17 -12.82 -2.17
N ILE A 254 15.02 -12.99 -1.15
CA ILE A 254 16.34 -12.37 -1.05
C ILE A 254 17.40 -13.04 -1.92
N SER A 255 17.10 -14.15 -2.60
CA SER A 255 18.11 -14.99 -3.25
C SER A 255 18.53 -14.49 -4.64
N LYS A 256 17.72 -13.66 -5.30
CA LYS A 256 17.98 -13.15 -6.65
C LYS A 256 17.53 -11.71 -6.83
N ILE A 257 18.39 -10.77 -6.43
CA ILE A 257 18.43 -9.47 -7.10
C ILE A 257 19.33 -9.68 -8.32
N LEU A 258 18.79 -9.44 -9.52
CA LEU A 258 19.43 -9.79 -10.79
C LEU A 258 20.90 -9.35 -10.88
N PRO A 259 21.74 -10.07 -11.65
CA PRO A 259 23.08 -9.62 -11.95
C PRO A 259 23.06 -8.21 -12.56
N LYS A 260 24.15 -7.47 -12.30
CA LYS A 260 24.44 -6.09 -12.74
C LYS A 260 23.83 -5.83 -14.13
N GLN A 261 22.95 -4.83 -14.24
CA GLN A 261 22.48 -4.37 -15.55
C GLN A 261 23.72 -4.04 -16.40
N THR A 262 23.91 -4.77 -17.50
CA THR A 262 25.04 -4.58 -18.43
C THR A 262 24.74 -3.49 -19.46
N ASN A 263 23.50 -3.01 -19.50
CA ASN A 263 23.09 -1.98 -20.43
C ASN A 263 23.27 -0.64 -19.75
N SER A 264 24.08 0.23 -20.37
CA SER A 264 24.20 1.64 -20.02
C SER A 264 22.83 2.30 -20.10
N ILE A 265 22.20 2.57 -18.95
CA ILE A 265 21.01 3.41 -18.89
C ILE A 265 21.49 4.84 -19.12
N THR A 266 21.11 5.41 -20.26
CA THR A 266 21.22 6.85 -20.50
C THR A 266 20.24 7.52 -19.55
N ILE A 267 20.75 8.13 -18.47
CA ILE A 267 19.95 9.06 -17.67
C ILE A 267 19.69 10.27 -18.57
N LEU A 268 18.48 10.37 -19.11
CA LEU A 268 18.00 11.60 -19.72
C LEU A 268 17.65 12.54 -18.55
N ASP A 269 18.58 13.45 -18.23
CA ASP A 269 18.32 14.55 -17.31
C ASP A 269 17.30 15.52 -17.98
N LEU A 270 16.18 15.80 -17.30
CA LEU A 270 15.38 17.02 -17.50
C LEU A 270 16.12 18.24 -16.92
#